data_AF-K2Q615-F1
#
_entry.id   AF-K2Q615-F1
#
_cell.length_a   1.000
_cell.length_b   1.000
_cell.length_c   1.000
_cell.angle_alpha   90.00
_cell.angle_beta   90.00
_cell.angle_gamma   90.00
#
_symmetry.space_group_name_H-M   'P 1'
#
loop_
_entity.id
_entity.type
_entity.pdbx_description
1 polymer ?
#
loop_
_entity_poly.entity_id
_entity_poly.type
_entity_poly.pdbx_seq_one_letter_code
_entity_poly.pdbx_strand_id
1 'polypeptide(L)'
;METETIFLRDVMETMRTLDQNGRAVPFSISFRTLNRQSKTGGKLKEYPEAKLVIKEENKNTDSIASLRYHKKQVKIRRRPNHWDNKTRNIKLPNGDIKKILINHIITFNGKKVVY
;
A
#
# COMPACT_ATOMS: atom_id res chain seq x y z
N MET A 1 -21.03 17.74 11.43
CA MET A 1 -20.75 16.38 10.91
C MET A 1 -19.51 15.90 11.63
N GLU A 2 -19.66 14.92 12.52
CA GLU A 2 -18.51 14.35 13.23
C GLU A 2 -17.60 13.68 12.20
N THR A 3 -16.33 14.07 12.20
CA THR A 3 -15.34 13.42 11.35
C THR A 3 -14.77 12.26 12.14
N GLU A 4 -15.14 11.04 11.77
CA GLU A 4 -14.56 9.84 12.39
C GLU A 4 -13.05 9.86 12.22
N THR A 5 -12.33 9.61 13.31
CA THR A 5 -10.88 9.57 13.34
C THR A 5 -10.38 8.12 13.43
N ILE A 6 -9.18 7.88 12.90
CA ILE A 6 -8.50 6.59 12.98
C ILE A 6 -7.01 6.82 13.23
N PHE A 7 -6.41 6.02 14.11
CA PHE A 7 -4.96 6.13 14.36
C PHE A 7 -4.16 5.56 13.18
N LEU A 8 -2.98 6.13 12.93
CA LEU A 8 -2.07 5.62 11.90
C LEU A 8 -1.73 4.15 12.15
N ARG A 9 -1.62 3.74 13.41
CA ARG A 9 -1.41 2.33 13.77
C ARG A 9 -2.50 1.43 13.19
N ASP A 10 -3.76 1.78 13.41
CA ASP A 10 -4.91 0.99 12.96
C ASP A 10 -5.03 1.00 11.43
N VAL A 11 -4.70 2.13 10.79
CA VAL A 11 -4.58 2.20 9.32
C VAL A 11 -3.56 1.19 8.81
N MET A 12 -2.41 1.10 9.47
CA MET A 12 -1.32 0.20 9.06
C MET A 12 -1.64 -1.27 9.32
N GLU A 13 -2.38 -1.58 10.37
CA GLU A 13 -2.92 -2.91 10.65
C GLU A 13 -3.96 -3.27 9.58
N THR A 14 -4.91 -2.39 9.29
CA THR A 14 -5.95 -2.59 8.26
C THR A 14 -5.36 -2.81 6.87
N MET A 15 -4.34 -2.04 6.48
CA MET A 15 -3.65 -2.22 5.19
C MET A 15 -2.98 -3.59 5.05
N ARG A 16 -2.58 -4.22 6.16
CA ARG A 16 -1.90 -5.53 6.17
C ARG A 16 -2.89 -6.69 6.18
N THR A 17 -4.15 -6.45 6.50
CA THR A 17 -5.18 -7.48 6.54
C THR A 17 -5.36 -8.12 5.16
N LEU A 18 -5.36 -9.45 5.15
CA LEU A 18 -5.68 -10.27 4.01
C LEU A 18 -7.13 -10.75 4.15
N ASP A 19 -7.82 -10.85 3.02
CA ASP A 19 -9.11 -11.52 2.93
C ASP A 19 -8.96 -13.04 3.10
N GLN A 20 -10.06 -13.76 3.32
CA GLN A 20 -10.13 -15.23 3.42
C GLN A 20 -9.49 -15.94 2.21
N ASN A 21 -9.43 -15.24 1.08
CA ASN A 21 -8.81 -15.71 -0.16
C ASN A 21 -7.29 -15.43 -0.25
N GLY A 22 -6.67 -14.89 0.81
CA GLY A 22 -5.26 -14.52 0.83
C GLY A 22 -4.94 -13.32 -0.08
N ARG A 23 -5.94 -12.48 -0.38
CA ARG A 23 -5.81 -11.27 -1.22
C ARG A 23 -5.79 -10.01 -0.38
N ALA A 24 -5.10 -8.97 -0.85
CA ALA A 24 -5.07 -7.69 -0.16
C ALA A 24 -6.44 -6.98 -0.24
N VAL A 25 -6.93 -6.51 0.90
CA VAL A 25 -8.20 -5.78 1.01
C VAL A 25 -8.07 -4.41 0.32
N PRO A 26 -8.97 -4.05 -0.61
CA PRO A 26 -8.99 -2.72 -1.20
C PRO A 26 -9.42 -1.66 -0.17
N PHE A 27 -8.81 -0.48 -0.25
CA PHE A 27 -9.12 0.67 0.62
C PHE A 27 -9.07 1.98 -0.16
N SER A 28 -9.72 3.01 0.39
CA SER A 28 -9.60 4.38 -0.11
C SER A 28 -8.59 5.17 0.72
N ILE A 29 -7.80 6.01 0.07
CA ILE A 29 -6.74 6.77 0.73
C ILE A 29 -6.55 8.14 0.08
N SER A 30 -6.36 9.16 0.92
CA SER A 30 -5.86 10.47 0.49
C SER A 30 -4.57 10.81 1.22
N PHE A 31 -3.62 11.40 0.50
CA PHE A 31 -2.35 11.83 1.08
C PHE A 31 -1.78 13.02 0.31
N ARG A 32 -0.96 13.83 0.99
CA ARG A 32 -0.18 14.87 0.32
C ARG A 32 1.17 14.35 -0.13
N THR A 33 1.57 14.71 -1.34
CA THR A 33 2.96 14.52 -1.75
C THR A 33 3.86 15.53 -1.05
N LEU A 34 5.18 15.31 -1.05
CA LEU A 34 6.16 16.29 -0.58
C LEU A 34 6.91 16.84 -1.79
N ASN A 35 6.94 18.15 -1.94
CA ASN A 35 7.86 18.76 -2.90
C ASN A 35 9.26 18.81 -2.26
N ARG A 36 10.22 18.08 -2.84
CA ARG A 36 11.58 17.98 -2.29
C ARG A 36 12.38 19.27 -2.41
N GLN A 37 12.11 20.08 -3.43
CA GLN A 37 12.87 21.32 -3.68
C GLN A 37 12.43 22.42 -2.72
N SER A 38 11.11 22.67 -2.65
CA SER A 38 10.55 23.71 -1.77
C SER A 38 10.35 23.25 -0.32
N LYS A 39 10.46 21.94 -0.04
CA LYS A 39 10.14 21.31 1.26
C LYS A 39 8.70 21.59 1.74
N THR A 40 7.82 22.02 0.85
CA THR A 40 6.41 22.29 1.15
C THR A 40 5.53 21.08 0.83
N GLY A 41 4.34 21.05 1.44
CA GLY A 41 3.30 20.11 1.07
C GLY A 41 2.98 20.23 -0.43
N GLY A 42 3.14 19.13 -1.14
CA GLY A 42 2.83 19.01 -2.56
C GLY A 42 1.35 18.78 -2.82
N LYS A 43 1.06 18.21 -4.00
CA LYS A 43 -0.31 17.94 -4.46
C LYS A 43 -1.01 16.93 -3.55
N LEU A 44 -2.29 17.19 -3.26
CA LEU A 44 -3.18 16.18 -2.69
C LEU A 44 -3.42 15.11 -3.76
N LYS A 45 -3.29 13.84 -3.36
CA LYS A 45 -3.62 12.69 -4.19
C LYS A 45 -4.68 11.88 -3.47
N GLU A 46 -5.68 11.50 -4.24
CA GLU A 46 -6.81 10.70 -3.78
C GLU A 46 -6.87 9.45 -4.63
N TYR A 47 -6.93 8.30 -3.97
CA TYR A 47 -7.15 7.02 -4.60
C TYR A 47 -8.38 6.40 -3.96
N PRO A 48 -9.52 6.36 -4.68
CA PRO A 48 -10.76 5.80 -4.15
C PRO A 48 -10.63 4.29 -3.94
N GLU A 49 -9.77 3.63 -4.71
CA GLU A 49 -9.47 2.21 -4.57
C GLU A 49 -7.97 1.97 -4.75
N ALA A 50 -7.35 1.33 -3.76
CA ALA A 50 -5.97 0.87 -3.81
C ALA A 50 -5.80 -0.38 -2.94
N LYS A 51 -4.79 -1.19 -3.24
CA LYS A 51 -4.42 -2.39 -2.46
C LYS A 51 -2.98 -2.29 -1.98
N LEU A 52 -2.67 -2.84 -0.82
CA LEU A 52 -1.28 -2.92 -0.38
C LEU A 52 -0.51 -3.93 -1.24
N VAL A 53 0.71 -3.60 -1.66
CA VAL A 53 1.58 -4.55 -2.37
C VAL A 53 2.17 -5.53 -1.36
N ILE A 54 1.50 -6.65 -1.18
CA ILE A 54 1.93 -7.80 -0.37
C ILE A 54 1.91 -9.07 -1.20
N LYS A 55 2.59 -10.11 -0.70
CA LYS A 55 2.54 -11.43 -1.33
C LYS A 55 1.16 -12.02 -1.08
N GLU A 56 0.33 -12.06 -2.11
CA GLU A 56 -0.96 -12.74 -2.07
C GLU A 56 -0.76 -14.25 -2.20
N GLU A 57 -1.61 -15.03 -1.54
CA GLU A 57 -1.61 -16.48 -1.69
C GLU A 57 -2.25 -16.84 -3.03
N ASN A 58 -1.44 -17.40 -3.92
CA ASN A 58 -1.93 -17.85 -5.21
C ASN A 58 -2.21 -19.35 -5.11
N LYS A 59 -3.49 -19.73 -5.03
CA LYS A 59 -3.93 -21.15 -4.93
C LYS A 59 -3.46 -22.00 -6.12
N ASN A 60 -3.03 -21.37 -7.22
CA ASN A 60 -2.63 -22.04 -8.46
C ASN A 60 -1.11 -22.18 -8.64
N THR A 61 -0.32 -21.93 -7.59
CA THR A 61 1.16 -21.95 -7.64
C THR A 61 1.73 -23.31 -8.08
N ASP A 62 1.02 -24.42 -7.83
CA ASP A 62 1.49 -25.78 -8.11
C ASP A 62 1.05 -26.37 -9.46
N SER A 63 0.41 -25.57 -10.32
CA SER A 63 -0.04 -26.04 -11.63
C SER A 63 1.14 -26.30 -12.59
N ILE A 64 1.05 -27.33 -13.44
CA ILE A 64 2.11 -27.71 -14.39
C ILE A 64 2.52 -26.53 -15.32
N ALA A 65 1.63 -25.56 -15.55
CA ALA A 65 1.91 -24.34 -16.30
C ALA A 65 2.81 -23.33 -15.57
N SER A 66 2.74 -23.23 -14.23
CA SER A 66 3.59 -22.33 -13.42
C SER A 66 5.04 -22.81 -13.34
N LEU A 67 5.26 -24.14 -13.40
CA LEU A 67 6.57 -24.78 -13.40
C LEU A 67 7.34 -24.60 -14.73
N ARG A 68 6.63 -24.46 -15.85
CA ARG A 68 7.23 -24.34 -17.19
C ARG A 68 7.75 -22.94 -17.51
N TYR A 69 7.36 -21.93 -16.74
CA TYR A 69 7.62 -20.52 -17.07
C TYR A 69 8.52 -19.87 -15.99
N HIS A 70 9.75 -19.57 -16.43
CA HIS A 70 10.78 -18.70 -15.82
C HIS A 70 11.94 -19.36 -15.06
N LYS A 71 13.12 -19.24 -15.68
CA LYS A 71 14.42 -19.21 -14.98
C LYS A 71 14.37 -18.06 -13.95
N LYS A 72 14.18 -18.38 -12.66
CA LYS A 72 14.18 -17.38 -11.57
C LYS A 72 15.54 -16.67 -11.58
N GLN A 73 15.60 -15.44 -12.08
CA GLN A 73 16.76 -14.59 -11.84
C GLN A 73 16.89 -14.42 -10.33
N VAL A 74 18.08 -14.71 -9.80
CA VAL A 74 18.41 -14.48 -8.40
C VAL A 74 18.44 -12.97 -8.17
N LYS A 75 17.28 -12.40 -7.84
CA LYS A 75 17.19 -10.99 -7.43
C LYS A 75 17.65 -10.90 -5.99
N ILE A 76 18.74 -10.17 -5.75
CA ILE A 76 19.18 -9.83 -4.38
C ILE A 76 18.04 -9.05 -3.72
N ARG A 77 17.38 -9.68 -2.75
CA ARG A 77 16.26 -9.09 -2.03
C ARG A 77 16.81 -8.05 -1.06
N ARG A 78 16.62 -6.76 -1.36
CA ARG A 78 16.93 -5.68 -0.42
C ARG A 78 16.01 -5.77 0.78
N ARG A 79 16.55 -5.60 1.99
CA ARG A 79 15.76 -5.45 3.22
C ARG A 79 14.98 -4.14 3.12
N PRO A 80 13.64 -4.19 3.04
CA PRO A 80 12.87 -2.99 2.89
C PRO A 80 12.61 -2.47 4.32
N ASN A 81 13.46 -1.54 4.77
CA ASN A 81 13.35 -0.90 6.08
C ASN A 81 12.12 0.04 6.11
N HIS A 82 10.94 -0.57 6.03
CA HIS A 82 9.66 0.08 5.78
C HIS A 82 9.23 1.02 6.90
N TRP A 83 9.70 0.79 8.13
CA TRP A 83 9.47 1.64 9.27
C TRP A 83 10.35 2.89 9.21
N ASP A 84 11.66 2.71 9.07
CA ASP A 84 12.63 3.81 8.95
C ASP A 84 12.31 4.72 7.77
N ASN A 85 11.96 4.12 6.63
CA ASN A 85 11.61 4.86 5.43
C ASN A 85 10.20 5.45 5.47
N LYS A 86 9.35 5.06 6.44
CA LYS A 86 7.96 5.48 6.57
C LYS A 86 7.17 5.40 5.25
N THR A 87 7.44 4.35 4.45
CA THR A 87 6.88 4.21 3.09
C THR A 87 6.19 2.88 2.88
N ARG A 88 5.11 2.90 2.09
CA ARG A 88 4.40 1.71 1.61
C ARG A 88 4.19 1.79 0.11
N ASN A 89 4.17 0.63 -0.53
CA ASN A 89 3.81 0.53 -1.94
C ASN A 89 2.36 0.10 -2.02
N ILE A 90 1.56 0.84 -2.78
CA ILE A 90 0.16 0.53 -3.07
C ILE A 90 0.01 0.23 -4.56
N LYS A 91 -0.86 -0.71 -4.89
CA LYS A 91 -1.25 -1.07 -6.25
C LYS A 91 -2.61 -0.44 -6.56
N LEU A 92 -2.67 0.27 -7.67
CA LEU A 92 -3.89 0.87 -8.19
C LEU A 92 -4.65 -0.13 -9.08
N PRO A 93 -5.95 0.10 -9.37
CA PRO A 93 -6.76 -0.78 -10.22
C PRO A 93 -6.18 -0.94 -11.64
N ASN A 94 -5.52 0.09 -12.16
CA ASN A 94 -4.82 0.05 -13.45
C ASN A 94 -3.55 -0.82 -13.44
N GLY A 95 -3.15 -1.38 -12.29
CA GLY A 95 -1.94 -2.18 -12.12
C GLY A 95 -0.70 -1.40 -11.72
N ASP A 96 -0.76 -0.06 -11.70
CA ASP A 96 0.37 0.78 -11.31
C ASP A 96 0.73 0.59 -9.83
N ILE A 97 2.02 0.53 -9.55
CA ILE A 97 2.55 0.55 -8.19
C ILE A 97 3.01 1.97 -7.87
N LYS A 98 2.41 2.58 -6.85
CA LYS A 98 2.82 3.88 -6.32
C LYS A 98 3.38 3.74 -4.91
N LYS A 99 4.48 4.44 -4.64
CA LYS A 99 5.05 4.55 -3.30
C LYS A 99 4.44 5.75 -2.58
N ILE A 100 3.96 5.54 -1.36
CA ILE A 100 3.38 6.57 -0.50
C ILE A 100 4.19 6.71 0.78
N LEU A 101 4.19 7.91 1.37
CA LEU A 101 4.69 8.15 2.72
C LEU A 101 3.53 8.03 3.69
N ILE A 102 3.66 7.17 4.70
CA ILE A 102 2.59 6.89 5.67
C ILE A 102 2.28 8.10 6.55
N ASN A 103 3.27 8.97 6.76
CA ASN A 103 3.14 10.19 7.56
C ASN A 103 2.38 11.33 6.86
N HIS A 104 2.07 11.20 5.57
CA HIS A 104 1.33 12.23 4.84
C HIS A 104 -0.09 11.80 4.51
N ILE A 105 -0.55 10.70 5.10
CA ILE A 105 -1.93 10.23 4.95
C ILE A 105 -2.84 11.18 5.72
N ILE A 106 -3.91 11.62 5.06
CA ILE A 106 -4.87 12.58 5.61
C ILE A 106 -6.18 11.85 5.91
N THR A 107 -6.67 11.07 4.94
CA THR A 107 -7.85 10.23 5.13
C THR A 107 -7.60 8.80 4.67
N PHE A 108 -8.25 7.86 5.36
CA PHE A 108 -8.23 6.44 5.05
C PHE A 108 -9.64 5.88 5.26
N ASN A 109 -10.21 5.24 4.24
CA ASN A 109 -11.59 4.73 4.27
C ASN A 109 -12.62 5.77 4.74
N GLY A 110 -12.44 7.03 4.33
CA GLY A 110 -13.30 8.16 4.74
C GLY A 110 -13.03 8.72 6.13
N LYS A 111 -12.17 8.08 6.94
CA LYS A 111 -11.81 8.52 8.30
C LYS A 111 -10.57 9.39 8.28
N LYS A 112 -10.51 10.39 9.16
CA LYS A 112 -9.35 11.28 9.31
C LYS A 112 -8.24 10.58 10.09
N VAL A 113 -7.03 10.55 9.54
CA VAL A 113 -5.90 9.88 10.18
C VAL A 113 -5.26 10.78 11.23
N VAL A 114 -5.05 10.24 12.43
CA VAL A 114 -4.34 10.86 13.55
C VAL A 114 -3.11 10.03 13.95
N TYR A 115 -2.08 10.67 14.51
CA TYR A 115 -0.74 10.10 14.72
C TYR A 115 -0.50 9.69 16.16
#